data_AF-A0A5N6YCJ3-F1
#
_entry.id   AF-A0A5N6YCJ3-F1
#
_cell.length_a   1.000
_cell.length_b   1.000
_cell.length_c   1.000
_cell.angle_alpha   90.00
_cell.angle_beta   90.00
_cell.angle_gamma   90.00
#
_symmetry.space_group_name_H-M   'P 1'
#
loop_
_entity.id
_entity.type
_entity.pdbx_description
1 polymer ?
#
loop_
_entity_poly.entity_id
_entity_poly.type
_entity_poly.pdbx_seq_one_letter_code
_entity_poly.pdbx_strand_id
1 'polypeptide(L)'
;MTDRSGPDYPHLKAIPYNNVKATDQTMLRGELLLILRLMFTQLRKRRFLKHMVAPVLLFSIVGPQHARIIEAIFDGSNLVLRTTKIFDLRYKNVQGLKDFAEYYLGPPIGDTVKT
;
A
#
# COMPACT_ATOMS: atom_id res chain seq x y z
N MET A 1 -2.51 3.41 11.58
CA MET A 1 -3.04 4.05 10.35
C MET A 1 -2.89 5.54 10.53
N THR A 2 -1.77 6.11 10.10
CA THR A 2 -1.48 7.53 10.19
C THR A 2 -2.19 8.24 9.04
N ASP A 3 -3.49 8.50 9.23
CA ASP A 3 -4.26 9.43 8.42
C ASP A 3 -3.60 10.81 8.56
N ARG A 4 -2.96 11.34 7.51
CA ARG A 4 -2.53 12.74 7.53
C ARG A 4 -3.81 13.58 7.53
N SER A 5 -4.15 14.13 8.69
CA SER A 5 -5.39 14.88 8.91
C SER A 5 -5.47 16.08 7.97
N GLY A 6 -6.35 15.97 6.98
CA GLY A 6 -6.70 17.03 6.04
C GLY A 6 -7.73 16.48 5.03
N PRO A 7 -8.66 17.31 4.53
CA PRO A 7 -9.67 16.88 3.56
C PRO A 7 -9.07 16.46 2.20
N ASP A 8 -7.81 16.81 1.94
CA ASP A 8 -7.23 16.80 0.58
C ASP A 8 -6.43 15.53 0.22
N TYR A 9 -6.29 14.55 1.13
CA TYR A 9 -5.48 13.35 0.88
C TYR A 9 -6.21 12.05 1.26
N PRO A 10 -6.79 11.32 0.29
CA PRO A 10 -7.42 10.02 0.54
C PRO A 10 -6.38 8.89 0.67
N HIS A 11 -5.08 9.17 0.62
CA HIS A 11 -4.01 8.18 0.68
C HIS A 11 -4.01 7.39 1.97
N LEU A 12 -3.66 6.12 1.87
CA LEU A 12 -3.66 5.22 3.00
C LEU A 12 -2.40 4.37 3.06
N LYS A 13 -1.86 4.19 4.26
CA LYS A 13 -0.78 3.24 4.56
C LYS A 13 -1.27 2.13 5.49
N ALA A 14 -0.93 0.89 5.18
CA ALA A 14 -1.25 -0.27 6.02
C ALA A 14 -0.10 -1.28 6.05
N ILE A 15 0.08 -1.96 7.18
CA ILE A 15 1.14 -2.95 7.41
C ILE A 15 0.50 -4.27 7.85
N PRO A 16 0.10 -5.15 6.93
CA PRO A 16 -0.37 -6.48 7.28
C PRO A 16 0.79 -7.44 7.54
N TYR A 17 0.53 -8.43 8.39
CA TYR A 17 1.41 -9.57 8.62
C TYR A 17 0.71 -10.85 8.17
N ASN A 18 1.36 -11.61 7.30
CA ASN A 18 0.89 -12.90 6.82
C ASN A 18 2.04 -13.92 6.88
N ASN A 19 1.88 -15.04 7.59
CA ASN A 19 2.91 -16.08 7.64
C ASN A 19 2.89 -17.01 6.42
N VAL A 20 2.78 -16.43 5.22
CA VAL A 20 2.73 -17.14 3.93
C VAL A 20 3.99 -16.82 3.13
N LYS A 21 4.57 -17.82 2.47
CA LYS A 21 5.73 -17.64 1.59
C LYS A 21 5.31 -16.88 0.33
N ALA A 22 5.82 -15.67 0.17
CA ALA A 22 5.62 -14.87 -1.03
C ALA A 22 6.72 -15.12 -2.08
N THR A 23 6.42 -14.79 -3.33
CA THR A 23 7.41 -14.71 -4.42
C THR A 23 7.28 -13.38 -5.15
N ASP A 24 8.34 -12.93 -5.82
CA ASP A 24 8.31 -11.67 -6.58
C ASP A 24 7.33 -11.73 -7.76
N GLN A 25 7.02 -12.92 -8.29
CA GLN A 25 6.11 -13.08 -9.42
C GLN A 25 4.63 -13.17 -9.03
N THR A 26 4.31 -13.30 -7.73
CA THR A 26 2.93 -13.58 -7.30
C THR A 26 2.46 -12.61 -6.23
N MET A 27 1.18 -12.27 -6.28
CA MET A 27 0.52 -11.49 -5.24
C MET A 27 -0.35 -12.40 -4.36
N LEU A 28 -0.28 -12.21 -3.05
CA LEU A 28 -1.07 -13.01 -2.12
C LEU A 28 -2.52 -12.53 -2.15
N ARG A 29 -3.44 -13.48 -2.08
CA ARG A 29 -4.88 -13.18 -1.98
C ARG A 29 -5.19 -12.25 -0.79
N GLY A 30 -4.50 -12.45 0.34
CA GLY A 30 -4.67 -11.62 1.54
C GLY A 30 -4.24 -10.16 1.33
N GLU A 31 -3.18 -9.92 0.56
CA GLU A 31 -2.74 -8.57 0.21
C GLU A 31 -3.78 -7.89 -0.69
N LEU A 32 -4.24 -8.58 -1.74
CA LEU A 32 -5.22 -8.05 -2.69
C LEU A 32 -6.55 -7.71 -2.02
N LEU A 33 -7.09 -8.64 -1.24
CA LEU A 33 -8.37 -8.43 -0.56
C LEU A 33 -8.30 -7.28 0.44
N LEU A 34 -7.16 -7.14 1.15
CA LEU A 34 -6.96 -6.03 2.06
C LEU A 34 -6.89 -4.70 1.31
N ILE A 35 -6.10 -4.61 0.24
CA ILE A 35 -6.04 -3.42 -0.63
C ILE A 35 -7.44 -3.00 -1.07
N LEU A 36 -8.21 -3.93 -1.65
CA LEU A 36 -9.58 -3.67 -2.11
C LEU A 36 -10.47 -3.19 -0.97
N ARG A 37 -10.44 -3.88 0.18
CA ARG A 37 -11.25 -3.52 1.34
C ARG A 37 -10.95 -2.10 1.83
N LEU A 38 -9.68 -1.72 1.85
CA LEU A 38 -9.24 -0.40 2.26
C LEU A 38 -9.66 0.68 1.25
N MET A 39 -9.49 0.41 -0.05
CA MET A 39 -9.96 1.30 -1.12
C MET A 39 -11.48 1.55 -1.04
N PHE A 40 -12.27 0.48 -0.94
CA PHE A 40 -13.73 0.60 -0.79
C PHE A 40 -14.13 1.39 0.45
N THR A 41 -13.44 1.18 1.57
CA THR A 41 -13.71 1.89 2.81
C THR A 41 -13.41 3.38 2.66
N GLN A 42 -12.33 3.72 1.96
CA GLN A 42 -11.92 5.11 1.75
C GLN A 42 -12.87 5.85 0.81
N LEU A 43 -13.22 5.25 -0.33
CA LEU A 43 -14.13 5.83 -1.34
C LEU A 43 -15.56 6.03 -0.81
N ARG A 44 -15.98 5.29 0.21
CA ARG A 44 -17.31 5.46 0.84
C ARG A 44 -17.38 6.63 1.82
N LYS A 45 -16.27 7.25 2.19
CA LYS A 45 -16.28 8.35 3.16
C LYS A 45 -16.72 9.64 2.50
N ARG A 46 -17.75 10.28 3.05
CA ARG A 46 -18.30 11.56 2.55
C ARG A 46 -17.25 12.67 2.40
N ARG A 47 -16.24 12.72 3.28
CA ARG A 47 -15.15 13.71 3.20
C ARG A 47 -14.29 13.58 1.94
N PHE A 48 -14.32 12.43 1.25
CA PHE A 48 -13.52 12.14 0.07
C PHE A 48 -14.35 12.08 -1.22
N LEU A 49 -15.58 12.62 -1.25
CA LEU A 49 -16.43 12.61 -2.46
C LEU A 49 -15.77 13.30 -3.67
N LYS A 50 -14.88 14.27 -3.44
CA LYS A 50 -14.10 14.92 -4.50
C LYS A 50 -12.92 14.07 -5.00
N HIS A 51 -12.57 13.03 -4.25
CA HIS A 51 -11.44 12.16 -4.54
C HIS A 51 -11.92 10.83 -5.09
N MET A 52 -11.87 10.70 -6.41
CA MET A 52 -12.32 9.50 -7.12
C MET A 52 -11.24 8.42 -7.25
N VAL A 53 -10.06 8.65 -6.65
CA VAL A 53 -8.93 7.73 -6.58
C VAL A 53 -8.56 7.53 -5.11
N ALA A 54 -8.40 6.28 -4.69
CA ALA A 54 -8.00 5.93 -3.33
C ALA A 54 -6.66 5.16 -3.34
N PRO A 55 -5.51 5.85 -3.29
CA PRO A 55 -4.21 5.19 -3.26
C PRO A 55 -3.99 4.44 -1.94
N VAL A 56 -3.51 3.22 -2.03
CA VAL A 56 -3.11 2.40 -0.88
C VAL A 56 -1.65 1.99 -1.04
N LEU A 57 -0.85 2.31 -0.03
CA LEU A 57 0.52 1.84 0.13
C LEU A 57 0.55 0.73 1.18
N LEU A 58 0.71 -0.51 0.73
CA LEU A 58 0.73 -1.68 1.59
C LEU A 58 2.16 -2.12 1.86
N PHE A 59 2.52 -2.20 3.14
CA PHE A 59 3.79 -2.72 3.62
C PHE A 59 3.57 -4.17 4.05
N SER A 60 3.62 -5.08 3.08
CA SER A 60 3.29 -6.49 3.31
C SER A 60 4.44 -7.22 3.97
N ILE A 61 4.24 -7.65 5.23
CA ILE A 61 5.17 -8.52 5.94
C ILE A 61 4.73 -9.97 5.71
N VAL A 62 5.61 -10.77 5.11
CA VAL A 62 5.32 -12.12 4.65
C VAL A 62 6.29 -13.14 5.22
N GLY A 63 5.83 -14.38 5.38
CA GLY A 63 6.59 -15.45 6.01
C GLY A 63 7.79 -15.91 5.17
N PRO A 64 8.86 -16.42 5.80
CA PRO A 64 9.12 -16.41 7.24
C PRO A 64 9.46 -15.01 7.80
N GLN A 65 10.43 -14.29 7.21
CA GLN A 65 10.79 -12.90 7.56
C GLN A 65 11.17 -12.15 6.29
N HIS A 66 10.16 -11.83 5.50
CA HIS A 66 10.29 -11.09 4.26
C HIS A 66 9.32 -9.92 4.29
N ALA A 67 9.60 -8.89 3.50
CA ALA A 67 8.66 -7.81 3.30
C ALA A 67 8.66 -7.33 1.85
N ARG A 68 7.57 -6.72 1.42
CA ARG A 68 7.52 -5.96 0.18
C ARG A 68 6.56 -4.80 0.29
N ILE A 69 6.73 -3.82 -0.57
CA ILE A 69 5.82 -2.68 -0.66
C ILE A 69 4.97 -2.86 -1.90
N ILE A 70 3.67 -2.62 -1.75
CA ILE A 70 2.68 -2.66 -2.82
C ILE A 70 2.03 -1.29 -2.91
N GLU A 71 2.26 -0.60 -4.02
CA GLU A 71 1.52 0.59 -4.40
C GLU A 71 0.30 0.16 -5.19
N ALA A 72 -0.88 0.51 -4.68
CA ALA A 72 -2.14 0.18 -5.32
C ALA A 72 -2.93 1.45 -5.61
N ILE A 73 -3.35 1.59 -6.86
CA ILE A 73 -4.14 2.73 -7.33
C ILE A 73 -5.29 2.18 -8.17
N PHE A 74 -6.50 2.68 -7.91
CA PHE A 74 -7.64 2.45 -8.79
C PHE A 74 -7.92 3.71 -9.58
N ASP A 75 -7.71 3.66 -10.89
CA ASP A 75 -7.85 4.83 -11.78
C ASP A 75 -9.30 5.07 -12.24
N GLY A 76 -10.28 4.32 -11.71
CA GLY A 76 -11.69 4.33 -12.12
C GLY A 76 -12.08 3.18 -13.05
N SER A 77 -11.10 2.54 -13.70
CA SER A 77 -11.32 1.40 -14.60
C SER A 77 -10.45 0.20 -14.25
N ASN A 78 -9.17 0.44 -13.96
CA ASN A 78 -8.16 -0.56 -13.68
C ASN A 78 -7.64 -0.43 -12.26
N LEU A 79 -7.43 -1.57 -11.61
CA LEU A 79 -6.62 -1.66 -10.40
C LEU A 79 -5.17 -1.88 -10.81
N VAL A 80 -4.36 -0.83 -10.67
CA VAL A 80 -2.92 -0.87 -10.94
C VAL A 80 -2.18 -1.22 -9.65
N LEU A 81 -1.34 -2.24 -9.71
CA LEU A 81 -0.56 -2.76 -8.60
C LEU A 81 0.91 -2.73 -8.99
N ARG A 82 1.74 -2.03 -8.22
CA ARG A 82 3.20 -2.04 -8.37
C ARG A 82 3.81 -2.61 -7.11
N THR A 83 4.70 -3.57 -7.27
CA THR A 83 5.35 -4.25 -6.17
C THR A 83 6.84 -4.04 -6.23
N THR A 84 7.47 -3.75 -5.09
CA THR A 84 8.91 -3.88 -4.96
C THR A 84 9.32 -5.35 -5.06
N LYS A 85 10.62 -5.59 -5.26
CA LYS A 85 11.19 -6.90 -4.93
C LYS A 85 11.01 -7.17 -3.43
N ILE A 86 10.95 -8.44 -3.08
CA ILE A 86 10.91 -8.87 -1.69
C ILE A 86 12.25 -8.53 -1.01
N PHE A 87 12.14 -7.80 0.08
CA PHE A 87 13.22 -7.59 1.03
C PHE A 87 13.37 -8.85 1.88
N ASP A 88 14.52 -9.50 1.81
CA ASP A 88 14.90 -10.54 2.77
C ASP A 88 15.34 -9.87 4.07
N LEU A 89 14.55 -10.08 5.12
CA LEU A 89 14.75 -9.51 6.45
C LEU A 89 15.13 -10.58 7.47
N ARG A 90 15.40 -11.82 7.04
CA ARG A 90 15.98 -12.87 7.90
C ARG A 90 17.38 -12.51 8.38
N TYR A 91 18.06 -11.68 7.61
CA TYR A 91 19.38 -11.14 7.89
C TYR A 91 19.31 -9.62 7.93
N LYS A 92 20.36 -9.00 8.49
CA LYS A 92 20.48 -7.54 8.56
C LYS A 92 20.58 -6.95 7.16
N ASN A 93 19.45 -6.49 6.62
CA ASN A 93 19.36 -5.79 5.36
C ASN A 93 19.14 -4.28 5.60
N VAL A 94 20.24 -3.55 5.80
CA VAL A 94 20.19 -2.11 6.12
C VAL A 94 19.59 -1.31 4.97
N GLN A 95 19.93 -1.64 3.73
CA GLN A 95 19.41 -0.93 2.56
C GLN A 95 17.91 -1.16 2.42
N GLY A 96 17.45 -2.42 2.48
CA GLY A 96 16.03 -2.73 2.42
C GLY A 96 15.23 -2.07 3.53
N LEU A 97 15.79 -1.96 4.74
CA LEU A 97 15.15 -1.23 5.84
C LEU A 97 15.09 0.29 5.58
N LYS A 98 16.14 0.88 5.01
CA LYS A 98 16.15 2.30 4.59
C LYS A 98 15.11 2.56 3.51
N ASP A 99 15.07 1.74 2.47
CA ASP A 99 14.06 1.84 1.40
C ASP A 99 12.66 1.76 2.00
N PHE A 100 12.42 0.79 2.90
CA PHE A 100 11.14 0.64 3.58
C PHE A 100 10.74 1.88 4.40
N ALA A 101 11.71 2.46 5.12
CA ALA A 101 11.51 3.68 5.89
C ALA A 101 11.25 4.89 4.98
N GLU A 102 11.92 5.01 3.84
CA GLU A 102 11.71 6.10 2.86
C GLU A 102 10.28 6.07 2.31
N TYR A 103 9.78 4.91 1.90
CA TYR A 103 8.37 4.77 1.50
C TYR A 103 7.39 5.08 2.64
N TYR A 104 7.71 4.63 3.87
CA TYR A 104 6.83 4.83 5.02
C TYR A 104 6.76 6.29 5.49
N LEU A 105 7.89 7.01 5.48
CA LEU A 105 7.99 8.40 5.90
C LEU A 105 7.71 9.40 4.76
N GLY A 106 7.77 8.93 3.52
CA GLY A 106 7.49 9.73 2.33
C GLY A 106 6.09 10.36 2.32
N PRO A 107 5.94 11.54 1.71
CA PRO A 107 4.65 12.20 1.57
C PRO A 107 3.69 11.40 0.67
N PRO A 108 2.37 11.61 0.78
CA PRO A 108 1.45 11.09 -0.22
C PRO A 108 1.78 11.67 -1.59
N ILE A 109 1.74 10.82 -2.63
CA ILE A 109 2.02 11.19 -4.02
C ILE A 109 0.86 10.79 -4.92
N GLY A 110 0.73 11.48 -6.06
CA GLY A 110 -0.33 11.24 -7.05
C GLY A 110 -1.58 12.08 -6.79
N ASP A 111 -2.14 12.60 -7.90
CA ASP A 111 -3.41 13.31 -7.87
C ASP A 111 -4.56 12.32 -7.63
N THR A 112 -5.53 12.76 -6.85
CA THR A 112 -6.68 11.95 -6.45
C THR A 112 -8.00 12.61 -6.80
N VAL A 113 -7.97 13.85 -7.26
CA VAL A 113 -9.10 14.55 -7.86
C VAL A 113 -9.06 14.27 -9.35
N LYS A 114 -10.16 13.76 -9.90
CA LYS A 114 -10.30 13.70 -11.36
C LYS A 114 -10.88 15.04 -11.80
N THR A 115 -10.11 15.79 -12.60
CA THR A 115 -10.59 16.98 -13.32
C THR A 115 -11.66 16.63 -14.32
#